data_AF-A0A919QLD6-F1
#
_entry.id   AF-A0A919QLD6-F1
#
_cell.length_a   1.000
_cell.length_b   1.000
_cell.length_c   1.000
_cell.angle_alpha   90.00
_cell.angle_beta   90.00
_cell.angle_gamma   90.00
#
_symmetry.space_group_name_H-M   'P 1'
#
loop_
_entity.id
_entity.type
_entity.pdbx_description
1 polymer ?
#
loop_
_entity_poly.entity_id
_entity_poly.type
_entity_poly.pdbx_seq_one_letter_code
_entity_poly.pdbx_strand_id
1 'polypeptide(L)'
;MRPLKLVETTPGNYSLLLNAGTTEVDGVIEELGHEPNGYFWEGVAQLLVSIEVPDLESRFDYDPEAGMFCAYGTDRQALEELARRMAAVATDPDRVRQLVATAGASGFEFDD
;
A
#
# COMPACT_ATOMS: atom_id res chain seq x y z
N MET A 1 -11.76 -7.03 7.63
CA MET A 1 -11.64 -7.93 6.44
C MET A 1 -10.17 -8.29 6.21
N ARG A 2 -9.78 -9.04 5.16
CA ARG A 2 -8.37 -9.10 4.70
C ARG A 2 -8.24 -8.18 3.49
N PRO A 3 -7.76 -6.93 3.63
CA PRO A 3 -7.76 -5.94 2.54
C PRO A 3 -6.77 -6.30 1.42
N LEU A 4 -5.74 -7.08 1.73
CA LEU A 4 -4.71 -7.52 0.78
C LEU A 4 -4.88 -8.98 0.37
N LYS A 5 -4.63 -9.24 -0.92
CA LYS A 5 -4.62 -10.57 -1.51
C LYS A 5 -3.31 -10.80 -2.25
N LEU A 6 -2.53 -11.78 -1.78
CA LEU A 6 -1.35 -12.27 -2.51
C LEU A 6 -1.78 -13.44 -3.42
N VAL A 7 -1.44 -13.36 -4.69
CA VAL A 7 -1.72 -14.39 -5.71
C VAL A 7 -0.44 -14.79 -6.42
N GLU A 8 -0.30 -16.07 -6.75
CA GLU A 8 0.71 -16.54 -7.71
C GLU A 8 0.09 -16.46 -9.10
N THR A 9 0.63 -15.60 -9.96
CA THR A 9 0.09 -15.36 -11.31
C THR A 9 0.63 -16.36 -12.32
N THR A 10 1.90 -16.70 -12.18
CA THR A 10 2.60 -17.78 -12.88
C THR A 10 3.61 -18.41 -11.91
N PRO A 11 4.10 -19.63 -12.15
CA PRO A 11 5.03 -20.28 -11.23
C PRO A 11 6.24 -19.38 -10.89
N GLY A 12 6.36 -19.00 -9.62
CA GLY A 12 7.43 -18.13 -9.12
C GLY A 12 7.23 -16.62 -9.31
N ASN A 13 6.10 -16.17 -9.86
CA ASN A 13 5.72 -14.76 -9.93
C ASN A 13 4.44 -14.51 -9.13
N TYR A 14 4.47 -13.45 -8.34
CA TYR A 14 3.41 -13.12 -7.40
C TYR A 14 2.94 -11.69 -7.59
N SER A 15 1.67 -11.45 -7.29
CA SER A 15 1.08 -10.12 -7.23
C SER A 15 0.35 -9.94 -5.90
N LEU A 16 0.63 -8.85 -5.21
CA LEU A 16 -0.08 -8.38 -4.04
C LEU A 16 -1.08 -7.31 -4.47
N LEU A 17 -2.36 -7.57 -4.20
CA LEU A 17 -3.47 -6.75 -4.69
C LEU A 17 -4.27 -6.16 -3.52
N LEU A 18 -4.73 -4.92 -3.69
CA LEU A 18 -5.75 -4.27 -2.87
C LEU A 18 -6.79 -3.66 -3.79
N ASN A 19 -8.09 -3.94 -3.56
CA ASN A 19 -9.16 -3.25 -4.28
C ASN A 19 -9.39 -1.87 -3.64
N ALA A 20 -9.12 -0.82 -4.39
CA ALA A 20 -9.29 0.56 -3.91
C ALA A 20 -10.77 0.89 -3.67
N GLY A 21 -11.05 1.81 -2.74
CA GLY A 21 -12.43 2.16 -2.36
C GLY A 21 -13.22 1.02 -1.69
N THR A 22 -12.53 0.03 -1.12
CA THR A 22 -13.17 -1.06 -0.35
C THR A 22 -12.60 -1.25 1.06
N THR A 23 -11.75 -0.33 1.53
CA THR A 23 -11.07 -0.47 2.81
C THR A 23 -11.88 0.15 3.95
N GLU A 24 -11.60 -0.27 5.19
CA GLU A 24 -12.29 0.23 6.38
C GLU A 24 -11.89 1.69 6.70
N VAL A 25 -10.88 2.22 5.99
CA VAL A 25 -10.29 3.54 6.22
C VAL A 25 -10.52 4.53 5.08
N ASP A 26 -11.26 4.15 4.03
CA ASP A 26 -11.48 5.02 2.84
C ASP A 26 -12.03 6.39 3.24
N GLY A 27 -13.05 6.43 4.10
CA GLY A 27 -13.62 7.71 4.56
C GLY A 27 -12.64 8.57 5.35
N VAL A 28 -11.65 7.97 6.02
CA VAL A 28 -10.60 8.71 6.73
C VAL A 28 -9.56 9.27 5.75
N ILE A 29 -9.26 8.54 4.68
CA ILE A 29 -8.39 9.01 3.60
C ILE A 29 -9.05 10.23 2.92
N GLU A 30 -10.35 10.15 2.62
CA GLU A 30 -11.12 11.28 2.06
C GLU A 30 -11.19 12.49 3.02
N GLU A 31 -11.40 12.26 4.32
CA GLU A 31 -11.37 13.32 5.35
C GLU A 31 -10.02 14.05 5.41
N LEU A 32 -8.92 13.34 5.11
CA LEU A 32 -7.57 13.89 5.06
C LEU A 32 -7.25 14.60 3.75
N GLY A 33 -8.20 14.62 2.80
CA GLY A 33 -8.07 15.32 1.52
C GLY A 33 -7.44 14.49 0.41
N HIS A 34 -7.40 13.16 0.55
CA HIS A 34 -6.84 12.26 -0.44
C HIS A 34 -7.91 11.37 -1.08
N GLU A 35 -7.70 10.92 -2.32
CA GLU A 35 -8.51 9.88 -2.96
C GLU A 35 -7.99 8.47 -2.60
N PRO A 36 -8.80 7.55 -2.03
CA PRO A 36 -8.35 6.20 -1.66
C PRO A 36 -8.21 5.25 -2.86
N ASN A 37 -7.62 5.73 -3.96
CA ASN A 37 -7.40 5.02 -5.22
C ASN A 37 -6.12 4.14 -5.19
N GLY A 38 -5.87 3.36 -6.24
CA GLY A 38 -4.69 2.48 -6.27
C GLY A 38 -3.33 3.21 -6.23
N TYR A 39 -3.26 4.44 -6.75
CA TYR A 39 -2.03 5.24 -6.73
C TYR A 39 -1.73 5.78 -5.32
N PHE A 40 -2.76 6.20 -4.58
CA PHE A 40 -2.63 6.51 -3.15
C PHE A 40 -2.04 5.33 -2.38
N TRP A 41 -2.57 4.13 -2.62
CA TRP A 41 -2.10 2.91 -1.97
C TRP A 41 -0.68 2.50 -2.41
N GLU A 42 -0.24 2.86 -3.63
CA GLU A 42 1.17 2.77 -4.00
C GLU A 42 2.01 3.73 -3.16
N GLY A 43 1.61 5.00 -3.04
CA GLY A 43 2.31 5.97 -2.20
C GLY A 43 2.42 5.51 -0.75
N VAL A 44 1.36 4.89 -0.20
CA VAL A 44 1.40 4.25 1.13
C VAL A 44 2.46 3.16 1.18
N ALA A 45 2.52 2.28 0.18
CA ALA A 45 3.51 1.21 0.12
C ALA A 45 4.94 1.76 0.03
N GLN A 46 5.19 2.74 -0.84
CA GLN A 46 6.50 3.39 -1.00
C GLN A 46 6.96 4.05 0.30
N LEU A 47 6.07 4.79 0.97
CA LEU A 47 6.38 5.45 2.22
C LEU A 47 6.69 4.44 3.34
N LEU A 48 5.90 3.38 3.47
CA LEU A 48 6.16 2.30 4.44
C LEU A 48 7.53 1.63 4.20
N VAL A 49 7.86 1.33 2.94
CA VAL A 49 9.18 0.77 2.59
C VAL A 49 10.28 1.73 2.99
N SER A 50 10.14 3.01 2.68
CA SER A 50 11.15 4.03 3.00
C SER A 50 11.40 4.19 4.50
N ILE A 51 10.35 4.21 5.33
CA ILE A 51 10.48 4.59 6.75
C ILE A 51 10.51 3.40 7.73
N GLU A 52 9.98 2.24 7.37
CA GLU A 52 9.86 1.09 8.29
C GLU A 52 10.65 -0.14 7.87
N VAL A 53 10.70 -0.41 6.57
CA VAL A 53 11.24 -1.67 6.03
C VAL A 53 12.09 -1.42 4.77
N PRO A 54 13.17 -0.63 4.86
CA PRO A 54 13.98 -0.26 3.70
C PRO A 54 14.65 -1.46 3.02
N ASP A 55 14.80 -2.59 3.73
CA ASP A 55 15.30 -3.84 3.16
C ASP A 55 14.40 -4.42 2.05
N LEU A 56 13.15 -3.95 1.94
CA LEU A 56 12.22 -4.32 0.87
C LEU A 56 12.41 -3.49 -0.41
N GLU A 57 13.22 -2.44 -0.39
CA GLU A 57 13.46 -1.61 -1.55
C GLU A 57 13.96 -2.44 -2.74
N SER A 58 13.41 -2.18 -3.93
CA SER A 58 13.77 -2.87 -5.19
C SER A 58 13.53 -4.39 -5.20
N ARG A 59 12.72 -4.94 -4.27
CA ARG A 59 12.37 -6.39 -4.22
C ARG A 59 11.16 -6.76 -5.06
N PHE A 60 10.36 -5.77 -5.43
CA PHE A 60 9.15 -5.86 -6.24
C PHE A 60 8.94 -4.52 -6.93
N ASP A 61 8.11 -4.53 -7.97
CA ASP A 61 7.69 -3.35 -8.72
C ASP A 61 6.21 -3.05 -8.45
N TYR A 62 5.78 -1.85 -8.78
CA TYR A 62 4.39 -1.40 -8.66
C TYR A 62 3.74 -1.24 -10.04
N ASP A 63 2.45 -1.52 -10.13
CA ASP A 63 1.64 -1.31 -11.34
C ASP A 63 0.17 -1.05 -10.93
N PRO A 64 -0.11 0.03 -10.18
CA PRO A 64 -1.48 0.31 -9.76
C PRO A 64 -2.35 0.84 -10.91
N GLU A 65 -3.65 0.76 -10.67
CA GLU A 65 -4.68 1.43 -11.44
C GLU A 65 -5.60 2.18 -10.46
N ALA A 66 -6.42 3.12 -10.94
CA ALA A 66 -7.33 3.87 -10.06
C ALA A 66 -8.19 2.96 -9.15
N GLY A 67 -8.64 1.81 -9.67
CA GLY A 67 -9.45 0.85 -8.89
C GLY A 67 -8.67 -0.18 -8.07
N MET A 68 -7.35 -0.24 -8.19
CA MET A 68 -6.56 -1.33 -7.60
C MET A 68 -5.11 -0.94 -7.38
N PHE A 69 -4.60 -1.19 -6.17
CA PHE A 69 -3.15 -1.24 -5.98
C PHE A 69 -2.62 -2.62 -6.38
N CYS A 70 -1.46 -2.63 -7.03
CA CYS A 70 -0.71 -3.84 -7.36
C CYS A 70 0.78 -3.63 -7.08
N ALA A 71 1.38 -4.56 -6.33
CA ALA A 71 2.82 -4.79 -6.31
C ALA A 71 3.11 -6.20 -6.79
N TYR A 72 4.15 -6.40 -7.59
CA TYR A 72 4.46 -7.71 -8.18
C TYR A 72 5.95 -8.01 -8.21
N GLY A 73 6.29 -9.29 -8.21
CA GLY A 73 7.67 -9.73 -8.23
C GLY A 73 7.83 -11.22 -7.97
N THR A 74 9.09 -11.65 -7.83
CA THR A 74 9.45 -13.05 -7.57
C THR A 74 9.75 -13.33 -6.09
N ASP A 75 10.05 -12.28 -5.30
CA ASP A 75 10.29 -12.40 -3.87
C ASP A 75 8.96 -12.43 -3.09
N ARG A 76 8.40 -13.63 -2.96
CA ARG A 76 7.16 -13.86 -2.22
C ARG A 76 7.23 -13.35 -0.78
N GLN A 77 8.37 -13.51 -0.11
CA GLN A 77 8.50 -13.13 1.30
C GLN A 77 8.47 -11.61 1.46
N ALA A 78 9.10 -10.88 0.54
CA ALA A 78 9.02 -9.42 0.50
C ALA A 78 7.57 -8.94 0.33
N LEU A 79 6.81 -9.55 -0.58
CA LEU A 79 5.39 -9.23 -0.79
C LEU A 79 4.51 -9.61 0.43
N GLU A 80 4.83 -10.71 1.13
CA GLU A 80 4.14 -11.10 2.37
C GLU A 80 4.42 -10.14 3.54
N GLU A 81 5.63 -9.58 3.65
CA GLU A 81 5.93 -8.51 4.61
C GLU A 81 5.20 -7.22 4.24
N LEU A 82 5.26 -6.79 2.98
CA LEU A 82 4.53 -5.60 2.51
C LEU A 82 3.02 -5.74 2.79
N ALA A 83 2.44 -6.92 2.50
CA ALA A 83 1.03 -7.20 2.77
C ALA A 83 0.64 -6.99 4.24
N ARG A 84 1.50 -7.40 5.18
CA ARG A 84 1.25 -7.21 6.63
C ARG A 84 1.28 -5.74 7.01
N ARG A 85 2.23 -4.97 6.47
CA ARG A 85 2.36 -3.53 6.74
C ARG A 85 1.18 -2.75 6.16
N MET A 86 0.83 -3.00 4.90
CA MET A 86 -0.31 -2.37 4.25
C MET A 86 -1.62 -2.75 4.93
N ALA A 87 -1.79 -4.02 5.35
CA ALA A 87 -3.00 -4.43 6.07
C ALA A 87 -3.19 -3.65 7.36
N ALA A 88 -2.11 -3.41 8.11
CA ALA A 88 -2.19 -2.62 9.34
C ALA A 88 -2.66 -1.18 9.06
N VAL A 89 -2.24 -0.57 7.95
CA VAL A 89 -2.74 0.75 7.54
C VAL A 89 -4.21 0.69 7.08
N ALA A 90 -4.54 -0.27 6.22
CA ALA A 90 -5.88 -0.41 5.62
C ALA A 90 -7.01 -0.79 6.59
N THR A 91 -6.67 -1.12 7.85
CA THR A 91 -7.65 -1.48 8.89
C THR A 91 -7.60 -0.57 10.12
N ASP A 92 -6.73 0.43 10.15
CA ASP A 92 -6.52 1.28 11.32
C ASP A 92 -6.56 2.78 10.94
N PRO A 93 -7.66 3.48 11.24
CA PRO A 93 -7.81 4.91 11.03
C PRO A 93 -6.70 5.78 11.64
N ASP A 94 -6.22 5.44 12.83
CA ASP A 94 -5.18 6.22 13.50
C ASP A 94 -3.84 6.02 12.79
N ARG A 95 -3.62 4.80 12.28
CA ARG A 95 -2.43 4.50 11.49
C ARG A 95 -2.39 5.27 10.18
N VAL A 96 -3.51 5.41 9.48
CA VAL A 96 -3.61 6.25 8.27
C VAL A 96 -3.26 7.70 8.59
N ARG A 97 -3.86 8.28 9.64
CA ARG A 97 -3.60 9.66 10.05
C ARG A 97 -2.12 9.90 10.38
N GLN A 98 -1.49 8.98 11.09
CA GLN A 98 -0.06 9.04 11.39
C GLN A 98 0.79 9.01 10.13
N LEU A 99 0.45 8.14 9.18
CA LEU A 99 1.20 7.99 7.94
C LEU A 99 1.10 9.25 7.07
N VAL A 100 -0.12 9.79 6.87
CA VAL A 100 -0.34 11.02 6.10
C VAL A 100 0.36 12.22 6.76
N ALA A 101 0.32 12.33 8.09
CA ALA A 101 1.06 13.36 8.81
C ALA A 101 2.58 13.22 8.62
N THR A 102 3.09 11.99 8.59
CA THR A 102 4.52 11.71 8.34
C THR A 102 4.91 12.10 6.92
N ALA A 103 4.07 11.79 5.92
CA ALA A 103 4.27 12.19 4.53
C ALA A 103 4.39 13.71 4.39
N GLY A 104 3.43 14.45 4.96
CA GLY A 104 3.44 15.92 4.93
C GLY A 104 4.67 16.52 5.62
N ALA A 105 5.16 15.91 6.70
CA ALA A 105 6.36 16.36 7.40
C ALA A 105 7.67 16.05 6.65
N SER A 106 7.70 15.00 5.83
CA SER A 106 8.86 14.65 5.00
C SER A 106 8.86 15.30 3.62
N GLY A 107 7.77 15.99 3.24
CA GLY A 107 7.58 16.54 1.90
C GLY A 107 7.25 15.48 0.85
N PHE A 108 6.77 14.30 1.29
CA PHE A 108 6.25 13.27 0.40
C PHE A 108 4.83 13.65 -0.06
N GLU A 109 4.58 13.54 -1.36
CA GLU A 109 3.28 13.81 -1.97
C GLU A 109 2.70 12.48 -2.47
N PHE A 110 1.43 12.22 -2.13
CA PHE A 110 0.69 11.11 -2.69
C PHE A 110 0.22 11.47 -4.11
N ASP A 111 0.34 10.51 -5.03
CA ASP A 111 -0.26 10.59 -6.35
C ASP A 111 -1.66 9.97 -6.17
N ASP A 112 -2.68 10.81 -5.95
CA ASP A 112 -4.05 10.41 -5.63
C ASP A 112 -5.08 11.31 -6.31
#